data_AF-I3YGW5-F1
#
_entry.id   AF-I3YGW5-F1
#
_cell.length_a   1.000
_cell.length_b   1.000
_cell.length_c   1.000
_cell.angle_alpha   90.00
_cell.angle_beta   90.00
_cell.angle_gamma   90.00
#
_symmetry.space_group_name_H-M   'P 1'
#
loop_
_entity.id
_entity.type
_entity.pdbx_description
1 polymer ?
#
loop_
_entity_poly.entity_id
_entity_poly.type
_entity_poly.pdbx_seq_one_letter_code
_entity_poly.pdbx_strand_id
1 'polypeptide(L)' 'MVPVTNLPVTATIDLAGSFSIERIVLIGNTSVNALRVPKAFQIESSQDGASWGLIADVANAGMTSGNGYTWELTL' A
#
# COMPACT_ATOMS: atom_id res chain seq x y z
N MET A 1 24.46 3.42 -0.97
CA MET A 1 23.04 3.01 -1.05
C MET A 1 22.98 1.73 -1.86
N VAL A 2 22.42 0.66 -1.31
CA VAL A 2 22.17 -0.57 -2.07
C VAL A 2 20.94 -0.32 -2.96
N PRO A 3 21.00 -0.57 -4.29
CA PRO A 3 19.81 -0.50 -5.13
C PRO A 3 18.81 -1.54 -4.65
N VAL A 4 17.55 -1.16 -4.46
CA VAL A 4 16.47 -2.12 -4.18
C VAL A 4 16.13 -2.79 -5.50
N THR A 5 16.66 -3.99 -5.75
CA THR A 5 16.53 -4.70 -7.03
C THR A 5 15.36 -5.70 -7.09
N ASN A 6 14.63 -5.92 -5.99
CA ASN A 6 13.53 -6.89 -5.93
C ASN A 6 12.18 -6.19 -5.79
N LEU A 7 11.70 -5.61 -6.89
CA LEU A 7 10.29 -5.24 -7.03
C LEU A 7 9.51 -6.42 -7.64
N PRO A 8 8.24 -6.64 -7.24
CA PRO A 8 7.49 -5.87 -6.23
C PRO A 8 7.96 -6.16 -4.79
N VAL A 9 7.80 -5.17 -3.92
CA VAL A 9 7.98 -5.34 -2.46
C VAL A 9 6.61 -5.47 -1.82
N THR A 10 6.45 -6.45 -0.95
CA THR A 10 5.20 -6.72 -0.24
C THR A 10 5.33 -6.33 1.23
N ALA A 11 4.28 -5.72 1.77
CA ALA A 11 4.10 -5.52 3.21
C ALA A 11 2.79 -6.21 3.63
N THR A 12 2.84 -6.94 4.76
CA THR A 12 1.69 -7.70 5.28
C THR A 12 1.37 -7.23 6.68
N ILE A 13 0.08 -7.02 6.96
CA ILE A 13 -0.44 -6.70 8.29
C ILE A 13 -1.35 -7.85 8.71
N ASP A 14 -0.98 -8.53 9.80
CA ASP A 14 -1.83 -9.53 10.44
C ASP A 14 -2.62 -8.87 11.57
N LEU A 15 -3.94 -8.99 11.53
CA LEU A 15 -4.85 -8.44 12.54
C LEU A 15 -5.12 -9.42 13.69
N ALA A 16 -4.58 -10.64 13.65
CA ALA A 16 -4.80 -11.72 14.61
C ALA A 16 -6.29 -12.08 14.81
N GLY A 17 -7.11 -11.87 13.78
CA GLY A 17 -8.54 -12.11 13.79
C GLY A 17 -9.23 -11.64 12.52
N SER A 18 -10.52 -11.93 12.39
CA SER A 18 -11.34 -11.48 11.26
C SER A 18 -12.06 -10.18 11.62
N PHE A 19 -11.88 -9.15 10.79
CA PHE A 19 -12.46 -7.83 10.99
C PHE A 19 -13.11 -7.31 9.71
N SER A 20 -14.18 -6.55 9.86
CA SER A 20 -14.69 -5.71 8.78
C SER A 20 -13.76 -4.51 8.61
N ILE A 21 -13.22 -4.32 7.40
CA ILE A 21 -12.39 -3.16 7.06
C ILE A 21 -13.26 -2.21 6.22
N GLU A 22 -13.48 -1.00 6.72
CA GLU A 22 -14.28 0.02 6.01
C GLU A 22 -13.41 0.99 5.21
N ARG A 23 -12.15 1.17 5.60
CA ARG A 23 -11.24 2.14 5.01
C ARG A 23 -9.78 1.70 5.09
N ILE A 24 -9.07 1.89 3.98
CA ILE A 24 -7.61 1.72 3.89
C ILE A 24 -7.00 3.07 3.50
N VAL A 25 -5.97 3.50 4.23
CA VAL A 25 -5.26 4.75 3.98
C VAL A 25 -3.75 4.48 3.96
N LEU A 26 -3.11 4.82 2.84
CA LEU A 26 -1.66 4.78 2.69
C LEU A 26 -1.13 6.21 2.78
N ILE A 27 -0.17 6.43 3.69
CA ILE A 27 0.42 7.74 3.92
C ILE A 27 1.92 7.67 3.63
N GLY A 28 2.37 8.38 2.60
CA GLY A 28 3.78 8.60 2.29
C GLY A 28 4.40 9.67 3.19
N ASN A 29 5.70 9.53 3.48
CA ASN A 29 6.44 10.53 4.26
C ASN A 29 6.84 11.72 3.38
N THR A 30 6.74 12.94 3.93
CA THR A 30 6.96 14.23 3.25
C THR A 30 8.41 14.69 3.12
N SER A 31 9.36 13.94 3.71
CA SER A 31 10.78 14.28 3.74
C SER A 31 11.56 13.73 2.53
N VAL A 32 12.88 13.60 2.63
CA VAL A 32 13.82 13.10 1.59
C VAL A 32 13.40 11.78 0.91
N ASN A 33 12.47 11.04 1.51
CA ASN A 33 11.94 9.79 0.99
C ASN A 33 10.69 9.96 0.08
N ALA A 34 10.26 11.18 -0.22
CA ALA A 34 9.09 11.43 -1.08
C ALA A 34 9.21 10.80 -2.48
N LEU A 35 10.44 10.67 -3.01
CA LEU A 35 10.71 9.98 -4.28
C LEU A 35 10.56 8.46 -4.21
N ARG A 36 10.48 7.89 -3.00
CA ARG A 36 10.35 6.45 -2.74
C ARG A 36 8.91 6.01 -2.49
N VAL A 37 7.95 6.94 -2.51
CA VAL A 37 6.53 6.60 -2.34
C VAL A 37 6.10 5.77 -3.55
N PRO A 38 5.52 4.57 -3.34
CA PRO A 38 5.07 3.72 -4.44
C PRO A 38 3.94 4.41 -5.21
N LYS A 39 4.07 4.41 -6.54
CA LYS A 39 3.05 4.95 -7.44
C LYS A 39 2.10 3.87 -7.97
N ALA A 40 2.53 2.61 -7.92
CA ALA A 40 1.75 1.45 -8.27
C ALA A 40 1.84 0.40 -7.17
N PHE A 41 0.70 -0.21 -6.83
CA PHE A 41 0.59 -1.25 -5.82
C PHE A 41 -0.75 -1.98 -5.95
N GLN A 42 -0.79 -3.19 -5.41
CA GLN A 42 -2.01 -3.96 -5.24
C GLN A 42 -2.35 -4.06 -3.75
N ILE A 43 -3.64 -4.03 -3.44
CA ILE A 43 -4.17 -4.31 -2.11
C ILE A 43 -4.91 -5.63 -2.20
N GLU A 44 -4.55 -6.55 -1.31
CA GLU A 44 -5.14 -7.87 -1.23
C GLU A 44 -5.57 -8.13 0.22
N SER A 45 -6.53 -9.01 0.42
CA SER A 45 -6.91 -9.51 1.74
C SER A 45 -6.96 -11.01 1.79
N SER A 46 -6.80 -11.54 2.99
CA SER A 46 -6.84 -12.96 3.27
C SER A 46 -7.51 -13.21 4.62
N GLN A 47 -8.21 -14.34 4.73
CA GLN A 47 -8.75 -14.83 6.01
C GLN A 47 -7.88 -15.93 6.64
N ASP A 48 -6.97 -16.53 5.86
CA ASP A 48 -6.18 -17.71 6.23
C ASP A 48 -4.66 -17.43 6.17
N GLY A 49 -4.25 -16.25 5.72
CA GLY A 49 -2.86 -15.86 5.50
C GLY A 49 -2.19 -16.54 4.29
N ALA A 50 -2.91 -17.41 3.56
CA ALA A 50 -2.36 -18.22 2.48
C ALA A 50 -3.01 -17.90 1.13
N SER A 51 -4.33 -17.69 1.13
CA SER A 51 -5.14 -17.37 -0.04
C SER A 51 -5.47 -15.90 -0.02
N TRP A 52 -5.03 -15.17 -1.05
CA TRP A 52 -5.17 -13.72 -1.15
C TRP A 52 -6.13 -13.34 -2.28
N GLY A 53 -7.10 -12.49 -1.96
CA GLY A 53 -8.05 -11.93 -2.92
C GLY A 53 -7.75 -10.46 -3.18
N LEU A 54 -7.70 -10.07 -4.47
CA LEU A 54 -7.48 -8.70 -4.90
C LEU A 54 -8.64 -7.79 -4.48
N ILE A 55 -8.31 -6.70 -3.80
CA ILE A 55 -9.24 -5.63 -3.42
C ILE A 55 -9.09 -4.44 -4.38
N ALA A 56 -7.86 -4.03 -4.66
CA ALA A 56 -7.57 -2.90 -5.54
C ALA A 56 -6.26 -3.09 -6.30
N ASP A 57 -6.24 -2.65 -7.56
CA ASP A 57 -5.04 -2.58 -8.39
C ASP A 57 -4.84 -1.13 -8.82
N VAL A 58 -3.78 -0.51 -8.29
CA VAL A 58 -3.52 0.92 -8.47
C VAL A 58 -2.26 1.06 -9.30
N ALA A 59 -2.38 1.63 -10.50
CA ALA A 59 -1.25 1.86 -11.40
C ALA A 59 -0.64 3.27 -11.29
N ASN A 60 -1.41 4.24 -10.77
CA ASN A 60 -0.96 5.62 -10.58
C ASN A 60 -1.69 6.27 -9.41
N ALA A 61 -1.21 6.03 -8.20
CA ALA A 61 -1.82 6.49 -6.96
C ALA A 61 -1.86 8.03 -6.81
N GLY A 62 -1.21 8.79 -7.70
CA GLY A 62 -1.19 10.26 -7.63
C GLY A 62 -0.46 10.83 -6.41
N MET A 63 0.17 9.99 -5.60
CA MET A 63 0.94 10.39 -4.43
C MET A 63 2.18 11.15 -4.89
N THR A 64 2.22 12.46 -4.64
CA THR A 64 3.26 13.37 -5.13
C THR A 64 3.89 14.17 -4.00
N SER A 65 5.17 14.50 -4.15
CA SER A 65 5.88 15.36 -3.20
C SER A 65 5.28 16.76 -3.18
N GLY A 66 4.95 17.28 -2.00
CA GLY A 66 4.59 18.67 -1.76
C GLY A 66 3.16 18.86 -1.25
N ASN A 67 2.16 18.23 -1.89
CA ASN A 67 0.74 18.55 -1.65
C ASN A 67 -0.21 17.34 -1.50
N GLY A 68 0.27 16.09 -1.54
CA GLY A 68 -0.62 14.93 -1.39
C GLY A 68 0.15 13.62 -1.28
N TYR A 69 0.28 13.10 -0.06
CA TYR A 69 0.95 11.84 0.23
C TYR A 69 -0.03 10.76 0.68
N THR A 70 -1.32 11.02 0.54
CA THR A 70 -2.36 10.11 1.01
C THR A 70 -3.04 9.48 -0.19
N TRP A 71 -3.14 8.17 -0.16
CA TRP A 71 -4.07 7.43 -1.00
C TRP A 71 -5.07 6.74 -0.09
N GLU A 72 -6.34 6.72 -0.50
CA GLU A 72 -7.42 6.15 0.30
C GLU A 72 -8.36 5.29 -0.55
N LEU A 73 -8.93 4.28 0.10
CA LEU A 73 -9.99 3.43 -0.42
C LEU A 73 -11.04 3.22 0.66
N THR A 74 -12.31 3.41 0.29
CA THR A 74 -13.47 3.03 1.12
C THR A 74 -14.10 1.77 0.51
N LEU A 75 -14.42 0.79 1.36
CA LEU A 75 -14.95 -0.53 0.98
C LEU A 75 -16.45 -0.66 1.28
#